data_AF-A0A293MGM4-F1
#
_entry.id   AF-A0A293MGM4-F1
#
_cell.length_a   1.000
_cell.length_b   1.000
_cell.length_c   1.000
_cell.angle_alpha   90.00
_cell.angle_beta   90.00
_cell.angle_gamma   90.00
#
_symmetry.space_group_name_H-M   'P 1'
#
loop_
_entity.id
_entity.type
_entity.pdbx_description
1 polymer ?
#
loop_
_entity_poly.entity_id
_entity_poly.type
_entity_poly.pdbx_seq_one_letter_code
_entity_poly.pdbx_strand_id
1 'polypeptide(L)'
;MHRKKASGEVSPLDAFSDGAWLGLLQGHLLAGLGHYHHLLLRLQAEFRLHLEGRLDLPFLWTNPGLPRERARKRQQELGQLEQEVHVWAWQTCQRFLTCLGDLARYLSEVDDCETNSEWKQHWASLSRRSYQQAHGLAPRMGMPHNQLGTLHSGKHHGCDAAYYYLRCLHSEQPFEGAEGNLLQLFDRNSHALVKAANTETQQQEDAKSDKLFGFATRFLKICEHFYLSVEDNIQILCEDTLQHFSLLLEGGDEEVISADLVFMVVITALMCTEKSKQAGNTSLANAAVAFALSMYSHVLEACCKRLTASLGLSTLTPSSPSPQGPEYQLG
;
A
#
# COMPACT_ATOMS: atom_id res chain seq x y z
N MET A 1 -32.96 49.61 39.43
CA MET A 1 -33.01 48.34 40.19
C MET A 1 -32.15 47.31 39.49
N HIS A 2 -31.32 46.62 40.27
CA HIS A 2 -30.21 45.75 39.88
C HIS A 2 -30.54 44.69 38.83
N ARG A 3 -29.78 44.68 37.73
CA ARG A 3 -29.50 43.45 36.97
C ARG A 3 -28.19 42.88 37.52
N LYS A 4 -28.30 41.86 38.38
CA LYS A 4 -27.17 41.07 38.88
C LYS A 4 -26.45 40.45 37.69
N LYS A 5 -25.12 40.62 37.64
CA LYS A 5 -24.20 39.81 36.84
C LYS A 5 -24.43 38.35 37.19
N ALA A 6 -24.87 37.55 36.22
CA ALA A 6 -24.73 36.11 36.30
C ALA A 6 -23.23 35.81 36.24
N SER A 7 -22.72 35.20 37.31
CA SER A 7 -21.41 34.56 37.37
C SER A 7 -21.27 33.63 36.18
N GLY A 8 -20.23 33.85 35.37
CA GLY A 8 -19.84 32.90 34.34
C GLY A 8 -19.46 31.59 35.00
N GLU A 9 -20.33 30.60 34.90
CA GLU A 9 -19.91 29.21 34.96
C GLU A 9 -19.06 28.98 33.71
N VAL A 10 -17.74 28.99 33.91
CA VAL A 10 -16.80 28.47 32.93
C VAL A 10 -17.17 26.99 32.75
N SER A 11 -17.53 26.60 31.54
CA SER A 11 -17.87 25.21 31.24
C SER A 11 -16.68 24.33 31.61
N PRO A 12 -16.85 23.11 32.16
CA PRO A 12 -15.72 22.22 32.49
C PRO A 12 -14.80 21.91 31.30
N LEU A 13 -15.27 22.19 30.09
CA LEU A 13 -14.56 22.05 28.83
C LEU A 13 -13.54 23.17 28.56
N ASP A 14 -13.71 24.35 29.16
CA ASP A 14 -12.83 25.52 28.95
C ASP A 14 -11.60 25.53 29.90
N ALA A 15 -11.48 24.53 30.78
CA ALA A 15 -10.46 24.46 31.83
C ALA A 15 -9.18 23.70 31.42
N PHE A 16 -9.15 23.08 30.24
CA PHE A 16 -8.03 22.26 29.79
C PHE A 16 -7.32 22.95 28.62
N SER A 17 -6.02 23.22 28.80
CA SER A 17 -5.16 23.60 27.67
C SER A 17 -5.17 22.50 26.60
N ASP A 18 -5.00 22.85 25.33
CA ASP A 18 -4.97 21.91 24.20
C ASP A 18 -4.00 20.73 24.44
N GLY A 19 -2.88 20.98 25.13
CA GLY A 19 -1.90 19.96 25.49
C GLY A 19 -2.40 18.91 26.50
N ALA A 20 -3.35 19.27 27.37
CA ALA A 20 -3.90 18.34 28.36
C ALA A 20 -4.88 17.34 27.73
N TRP A 21 -5.73 17.80 26.80
CA TRP A 21 -6.58 16.91 26.00
C TRP A 21 -5.77 15.96 25.14
N LEU A 22 -4.69 16.48 24.54
CA LEU A 22 -3.78 15.68 23.75
C LEU A 22 -3.14 14.54 24.57
N GLY A 23 -2.66 14.85 25.77
CA GLY A 23 -2.11 13.86 26.69
C GLY A 23 -3.14 12.80 27.12
N LEU A 24 -4.39 13.20 27.38
CA LEU A 24 -5.46 12.25 27.70
C LEU A 24 -5.79 11.32 26.53
N LEU A 25 -5.86 11.86 25.30
CA LEU A 25 -6.10 11.08 24.09
C LEU A 25 -4.95 10.09 23.83
N GLN A 26 -3.71 10.54 23.89
CA GLN A 26 -2.52 9.68 23.75
C GLN A 26 -2.53 8.56 24.80
N GLY A 27 -2.81 8.90 26.07
CA GLY A 27 -2.94 7.92 27.14
C GLY A 27 -4.03 6.88 26.87
N HIS A 28 -5.18 7.31 26.34
CA HIS A 28 -6.26 6.40 25.95
C HIS A 28 -5.87 5.46 24.80
N LEU A 29 -5.21 5.98 23.77
CA LEU A 29 -4.73 5.18 22.63
C LEU A 29 -3.68 4.14 23.06
N LEU A 30 -2.74 4.53 23.92
CA LEU A 30 -1.73 3.63 24.48
C LEU A 30 -2.36 2.53 25.36
N ALA A 31 -3.37 2.89 26.17
CA ALA A 31 -4.12 1.90 26.95
C ALA A 31 -4.86 0.91 26.05
N GLY A 32 -5.41 1.38 24.93
CA GLY A 32 -6.01 0.54 23.89
C GLY A 32 -5.02 -0.46 23.29
N LEU A 33 -3.80 -0.01 22.96
CA LEU A 33 -2.74 -0.89 22.43
C LEU A 33 -2.42 -2.02 23.41
N GLY A 34 -2.20 -1.67 24.69
CA GLY A 34 -1.96 -2.65 25.75
C GLY A 34 -3.11 -3.64 25.91
N HIS A 35 -4.35 -3.16 25.82
CA HIS A 35 -5.55 -4.00 25.92
C HIS A 35 -5.63 -5.02 24.78
N TYR A 36 -5.49 -4.61 23.52
CA TYR A 36 -5.57 -5.54 22.38
C TYR A 36 -4.40 -6.52 22.34
N HIS A 37 -3.18 -6.12 22.73
CA HIS A 37 -2.07 -7.05 22.91
C HIS A 37 -2.39 -8.11 23.98
N HIS A 38 -2.95 -7.69 25.11
CA HIS A 38 -3.37 -8.61 26.15
C HIS A 38 -4.48 -9.58 25.68
N LEU A 39 -5.45 -9.09 24.91
CA LEU A 39 -6.51 -9.93 24.33
C LEU A 39 -5.95 -10.95 23.32
N LEU A 40 -4.97 -10.58 22.49
CA LEU A 40 -4.27 -11.52 21.60
C LEU A 40 -3.58 -12.62 22.39
N LEU A 41 -2.84 -12.27 23.45
CA LEU A 41 -2.19 -13.23 24.34
C LEU A 41 -3.20 -14.18 24.99
N ARG A 42 -4.34 -13.64 25.45
CA ARG A 42 -5.42 -14.44 26.03
C ARG A 42 -6.06 -15.36 25.00
N LEU A 43 -6.38 -14.90 23.79
CA LEU A 43 -6.93 -15.75 22.74
C LEU A 43 -5.97 -16.89 22.38
N GLN A 44 -4.69 -16.59 22.21
CA GLN A 44 -3.67 -17.59 21.94
C GLN A 44 -3.62 -18.66 23.04
N ALA A 45 -3.59 -18.24 24.30
CA ALA A 45 -3.57 -19.14 25.45
C ALA A 45 -4.84 -19.99 25.56
N GLU A 46 -6.00 -19.34 25.40
CA GLU A 46 -7.31 -19.92 25.64
C GLU A 46 -7.71 -20.94 24.56
N PHE A 47 -7.36 -20.65 23.31
CA PHE A 47 -7.72 -21.44 22.13
C PHE A 47 -6.54 -22.20 21.52
N ARG A 48 -5.36 -22.17 22.17
CA ARG A 48 -4.13 -22.84 21.73
C ARG A 48 -3.72 -22.51 20.29
N LEU A 49 -3.84 -21.24 19.93
CA LEU A 49 -3.51 -20.79 18.58
C LEU A 49 -2.00 -20.83 18.35
N HIS A 50 -1.57 -21.38 17.21
CA HIS A 50 -0.17 -21.35 16.79
C HIS A 50 0.16 -20.02 16.09
N LEU A 51 0.31 -18.94 16.88
CA LEU A 51 0.70 -17.62 16.37
C LEU A 51 2.23 -17.41 16.30
N GLU A 52 3.02 -18.32 16.90
CA GLU A 52 4.48 -18.28 16.87
C GLU A 52 5.01 -18.33 15.44
N GLY A 53 5.97 -17.45 15.11
CA GLY A 53 6.52 -17.31 13.77
C GLY A 53 5.55 -16.75 12.72
N ARG A 54 4.27 -16.56 13.06
CA ARG A 54 3.26 -15.88 12.23
C ARG A 54 3.07 -14.43 12.66
N LEU A 55 3.29 -14.15 13.93
CA LEU A 55 3.24 -12.82 14.50
C LEU A 55 4.59 -12.40 15.07
N ASP A 56 4.87 -11.14 14.83
CA ASP A 56 6.07 -10.38 15.10
C ASP A 56 6.10 -9.82 16.54
N LEU A 57 5.58 -10.60 17.47
CA LEU A 57 5.54 -10.32 18.90
C LEU A 57 6.24 -11.46 19.62
N PRO A 58 6.90 -11.21 20.77
CA PRO A 58 7.52 -12.27 21.56
C PRO A 58 6.43 -13.12 22.23
N PHE A 59 5.76 -13.96 21.44
CA PHE A 59 4.88 -15.03 21.90
C PHE A 59 5.75 -16.22 22.32
N LEU A 60 6.62 -16.03 23.32
CA LEU A 60 7.38 -17.14 23.89
C LEU A 60 6.42 -18.03 24.67
N TRP A 61 6.06 -19.15 24.05
CA TRP A 61 5.28 -20.24 24.64
C TRP A 61 6.15 -20.99 25.67
N THR A 62 6.52 -20.33 26.77
CA THR A 62 7.00 -21.04 27.97
C THR A 62 5.97 -21.06 29.08
N ASN A 63 4.82 -20.40 28.89
CA ASN A 63 3.66 -20.57 29.75
C ASN A 63 2.57 -21.30 28.97
N PRO A 64 2.24 -22.56 29.32
CA PRO A 64 1.06 -23.20 28.77
C PRO A 64 -0.16 -22.40 29.25
N GLY A 65 -0.65 -21.54 28.37
CA GLY A 65 -1.93 -20.88 28.53
C GLY A 65 -2.98 -21.93 28.87
N LEU A 66 -3.62 -21.76 30.04
CA LEU A 66 -4.46 -22.72 30.75
C LEU A 66 -3.71 -23.96 31.30
N PRO A 67 -3.94 -24.32 32.58
CA PRO A 67 -3.60 -25.64 33.11
C PRO A 67 -4.09 -26.73 32.15
N ARG A 68 -3.24 -27.74 31.86
CA ARG A 68 -3.53 -28.82 30.89
C ARG A 68 -4.92 -29.43 31.08
N GLU A 69 -5.38 -29.54 32.32
CA GLU A 69 -6.72 -30.05 32.68
C GLU A 69 -7.86 -29.14 32.22
N ARG A 70 -7.75 -27.81 32.42
CA ARG A 70 -8.80 -26.85 32.00
C ARG A 70 -8.92 -26.82 30.49
N ALA A 71 -7.80 -26.90 29.78
CA ALA A 71 -7.81 -26.96 28.33
C ALA A 71 -8.44 -28.26 27.80
N ARG A 72 -8.12 -29.41 28.41
CA ARG A 72 -8.72 -30.70 28.03
C ARG A 72 -10.22 -30.75 28.31
N LYS A 73 -10.68 -30.19 29.44
CA LYS A 73 -12.11 -30.08 29.77
C LYS A 73 -12.85 -29.24 28.73
N ARG A 74 -12.28 -28.09 28.37
CA ARG A 74 -12.85 -27.19 27.36
C ARG A 74 -12.91 -27.84 25.98
N GLN A 75 -11.89 -28.60 25.59
CA GLN A 75 -11.88 -29.33 24.33
C GLN A 75 -13.00 -30.40 24.29
N GLN A 76 -13.24 -31.08 25.41
CA GLN A 76 -14.39 -31.99 25.54
C GLN A 76 -15.75 -31.27 25.53
N GLU A 77 -15.85 -30.08 26.14
CA GLU A 77 -17.08 -29.26 26.14
C GLU A 77 -17.43 -28.72 24.74
N LEU A 78 -16.42 -28.33 23.96
CA LEU A 78 -16.62 -27.79 22.60
C LEU A 78 -17.07 -28.87 21.62
N GLY A 79 -16.59 -30.11 21.77
CA GLY A 79 -17.00 -31.25 20.94
C GLY A 79 -16.92 -30.93 19.45
N GLN A 80 -18.07 -30.96 18.76
CA GLN A 80 -18.15 -30.70 17.31
C GLN A 80 -17.89 -29.23 16.92
N LEU A 81 -18.05 -28.28 17.86
CA LEU A 81 -17.86 -26.86 17.63
C LEU A 81 -16.39 -26.41 17.68
N GLU A 82 -15.47 -27.33 18.01
CA GLU A 82 -14.04 -27.00 18.15
C GLU A 82 -13.48 -26.31 16.90
N GLN A 83 -13.84 -26.79 15.71
CA GLN A 83 -13.37 -26.22 14.44
C GLN A 83 -13.92 -24.80 14.21
N GLU A 84 -15.22 -24.58 14.40
CA GLU A 84 -15.85 -23.27 14.21
C GLU A 84 -15.29 -22.24 15.20
N VAL A 85 -15.12 -22.64 16.46
CA VAL A 85 -14.55 -21.79 17.50
C VAL A 85 -13.09 -21.47 17.22
N HIS A 86 -12.32 -22.42 16.69
CA HIS A 86 -10.94 -22.17 16.29
C HIS A 86 -10.87 -21.20 15.11
N VAL A 87 -11.72 -21.35 14.09
CA VAL A 87 -11.82 -20.39 12.97
C VAL A 87 -12.21 -19.00 13.48
N TRP A 88 -13.19 -18.90 14.37
CA TRP A 88 -13.58 -17.65 15.00
C TRP A 88 -12.42 -17.00 15.78
N ALA A 89 -11.66 -17.78 16.55
CA ALA A 89 -10.53 -17.28 17.32
C ALA A 89 -9.42 -16.72 16.41
N TRP A 90 -9.14 -17.38 15.29
CA TRP A 90 -8.22 -16.88 14.26
C TRP A 90 -8.70 -15.57 13.64
N GLN A 91 -9.97 -15.49 13.24
CA GLN A 91 -10.58 -14.27 12.70
C GLN A 91 -10.57 -13.13 13.72
N THR A 92 -10.77 -13.44 15.01
CA THR A 92 -10.72 -12.44 16.08
C THR A 92 -9.31 -11.90 16.29
N CYS A 93 -8.27 -12.75 16.20
CA CYS A 93 -6.89 -12.29 16.22
C CYS A 93 -6.59 -11.34 15.07
N GLN A 94 -7.08 -11.64 13.87
CA GLN A 94 -6.94 -10.74 12.72
C GLN A 94 -7.58 -9.37 12.99
N ARG A 95 -8.79 -9.33 13.54
CA ARG A 95 -9.48 -8.06 13.86
C ARG A 95 -8.73 -7.25 14.91
N PHE A 96 -8.17 -7.91 15.93
CA PHE A 96 -7.34 -7.24 16.93
C PHE A 96 -6.06 -6.65 16.32
N LEU A 97 -5.43 -7.32 15.36
CA LEU A 97 -4.29 -6.76 14.63
C LEU A 97 -4.69 -5.55 13.78
N THR A 98 -5.87 -5.56 13.16
CA THR A 98 -6.42 -4.36 12.49
C THR A 98 -6.60 -3.21 13.48
N CYS A 99 -7.23 -3.46 14.64
CA CYS A 99 -7.40 -2.44 15.67
C CYS A 99 -6.06 -1.91 16.21
N LEU A 100 -5.06 -2.77 16.41
CA LEU A 100 -3.70 -2.36 16.79
C LEU A 100 -3.08 -1.45 15.71
N GLY A 101 -3.28 -1.79 14.44
CA GLY A 101 -2.85 -0.97 13.32
C GLY A 101 -3.52 0.41 13.30
N ASP A 102 -4.83 0.47 13.57
CA ASP A 102 -5.58 1.72 13.65
C ASP A 102 -5.13 2.59 14.82
N LEU A 103 -4.96 1.99 16.00
CA LEU A 103 -4.47 2.71 17.19
C LEU A 103 -3.06 3.27 16.97
N ALA A 104 -2.16 2.49 16.37
CA ALA A 104 -0.84 2.97 15.98
C ALA A 104 -0.94 4.09 14.93
N ARG A 105 -1.82 3.98 13.95
CA ARG A 105 -2.04 5.04 12.96
C ARG A 105 -2.51 6.32 13.62
N TYR A 106 -3.50 6.25 14.50
CA TYR A 106 -3.98 7.42 15.26
C TYR A 106 -2.85 8.03 16.09
N LEU A 107 -2.01 7.23 16.75
CA LEU A 107 -0.84 7.74 17.47
C LEU A 107 0.16 8.47 16.57
N SER A 108 0.30 8.06 15.30
CA SER A 108 1.13 8.76 14.31
C SER A 108 0.52 10.08 13.81
N GLU A 109 -0.79 10.24 13.95
CA GLU A 109 -1.55 11.42 13.48
C GLU A 109 -1.82 12.42 14.62
N VAL A 110 -1.81 11.97 15.88
CA VAL A 110 -2.14 12.79 17.05
C VAL A 110 -1.02 13.78 17.41
N ASP A 111 0.25 13.48 17.10
CA ASP A 111 1.37 14.40 17.34
C ASP A 111 1.83 15.06 16.03
N ASP A 112 1.39 16.31 15.81
CA ASP A 112 1.81 17.15 14.69
C ASP A 112 3.01 18.06 15.04
N CYS A 113 3.64 17.85 16.20
CA CYS A 113 4.85 18.57 16.55
C CYS A 113 6.02 18.09 15.67
N GLU A 114 6.49 18.96 14.76
CA GLU A 114 7.62 18.68 13.84
C GLU A 114 8.89 18.16 14.54
N THR A 115 9.03 18.45 15.84
CA THR A 115 10.16 18.01 16.66
C THR A 115 10.17 16.51 16.97
N ASN A 116 9.09 15.76 16.70
CA ASN A 116 8.96 14.35 17.09
C ASN A 116 8.81 13.38 15.90
N SER A 117 9.47 13.69 14.78
CA SER A 117 9.39 12.94 13.52
C SER A 117 9.71 11.44 13.65
N GLU A 118 10.62 11.06 14.56
CA GLU A 118 10.98 9.67 14.82
C GLU A 118 9.81 8.86 15.39
N TRP A 119 9.06 9.43 16.33
CA TRP A 119 7.92 8.77 16.97
C TRP A 119 6.75 8.58 15.99
N LYS A 120 6.50 9.60 15.15
CA LYS A 120 5.53 9.52 14.06
C LYS A 120 5.87 8.39 13.09
N GLN A 121 7.14 8.28 12.68
CA GLN A 121 7.62 7.19 11.83
C GLN A 121 7.53 5.83 12.51
N HIS A 122 7.85 5.75 13.81
CA HIS A 122 7.75 4.53 14.60
C HIS A 122 6.30 3.99 14.59
N TRP A 123 5.33 4.84 14.91
CA TRP A 123 3.92 4.45 14.92
C TRP A 123 3.37 4.13 13.55
N ALA A 124 3.74 4.89 12.52
CA ALA A 124 3.38 4.57 11.14
C ALA A 124 3.94 3.19 10.72
N SER A 125 5.18 2.87 11.13
CA SER A 125 5.79 1.57 10.89
C SER A 125 5.07 0.45 11.63
N LEU A 126 4.72 0.65 12.91
CA LEU A 126 3.96 -0.31 13.70
C LEU A 126 2.55 -0.54 13.14
N SER A 127 1.90 0.53 12.66
CA SER A 127 0.60 0.47 11.98
C SER A 127 0.68 -0.42 10.74
N ARG A 128 1.64 -0.13 9.84
CA ARG A 128 1.91 -0.94 8.65
C ARG A 128 2.13 -2.41 9.00
N ARG A 129 3.01 -2.68 9.97
CA ARG A 129 3.34 -4.05 10.41
C ARG A 129 2.11 -4.78 10.92
N SER A 130 1.28 -4.12 11.72
CA SER A 130 0.05 -4.70 12.27
C SER A 130 -0.94 -5.08 11.17
N TYR A 131 -1.14 -4.22 10.16
CA TYR A 131 -1.99 -4.56 9.01
C TYR A 131 -1.40 -5.69 8.14
N GLN A 132 -0.08 -5.73 7.93
CA GLN A 132 0.58 -6.82 7.22
C GLN A 132 0.41 -8.16 7.95
N GLN A 133 0.55 -8.17 9.28
CA GLN A 133 0.28 -9.35 10.10
C GLN A 133 -1.20 -9.76 10.06
N ALA A 134 -2.13 -8.80 10.11
CA ALA A 134 -3.55 -9.06 9.97
C ALA A 134 -3.86 -9.74 8.62
N HIS A 135 -3.26 -9.24 7.52
CA HIS A 135 -3.36 -9.87 6.21
C HIS A 135 -2.75 -11.28 6.20
N GLY A 136 -1.57 -11.48 6.81
CA GLY A 136 -0.95 -12.79 6.93
C GLY A 136 -1.80 -13.82 7.67
N LEU A 137 -2.66 -13.40 8.61
CA LEU A 137 -3.59 -14.29 9.29
C LEU A 137 -4.85 -14.61 8.50
N ALA A 138 -5.39 -13.65 7.73
CA ALA A 138 -6.56 -13.87 6.88
C ALA A 138 -6.41 -13.20 5.51
N PRO A 139 -5.71 -13.85 4.56
CA PRO A 139 -5.43 -13.25 3.24
C PRO A 139 -6.68 -12.98 2.39
N ARG A 140 -7.80 -13.66 2.70
CA ARG A 140 -9.09 -13.50 2.02
C ARG A 140 -9.77 -12.16 2.32
N MET A 141 -9.40 -11.50 3.41
CA MET A 141 -10.01 -10.24 3.83
C MET A 141 -9.31 -9.04 3.20
N GLY A 142 -10.07 -8.18 2.53
CA GLY A 142 -9.56 -6.97 1.89
C GLY A 142 -9.28 -5.80 2.84
N MET A 143 -9.94 -5.75 4.00
CA MET A 143 -9.85 -4.62 4.93
C MET A 143 -8.40 -4.20 5.32
N PRO A 144 -7.46 -5.12 5.62
CA PRO A 144 -6.07 -4.73 5.88
C PRO A 144 -5.41 -3.98 4.70
N HIS A 145 -5.75 -4.34 3.45
CA HIS A 145 -5.27 -3.62 2.29
C HIS A 145 -5.87 -2.21 2.22
N ASN A 146 -7.16 -2.02 2.50
CA ASN A 146 -7.74 -0.67 2.56
C ASN A 146 -6.97 0.24 3.54
N GLN A 147 -6.67 -0.28 4.74
CA GLN A 147 -5.90 0.49 5.74
C GLN A 147 -4.46 0.78 5.30
N LEU A 148 -3.80 -0.18 4.63
CA LEU A 148 -2.48 0.05 4.03
C LEU A 148 -2.52 1.12 2.94
N GLY A 149 -3.60 1.18 2.14
CA GLY A 149 -3.82 2.22 1.13
C GLY A 149 -3.92 3.61 1.74
N THR A 150 -4.66 3.76 2.85
CA THR A 150 -4.75 5.02 3.59
C THR A 150 -3.38 5.47 4.11
N LEU A 151 -2.60 4.54 4.69
CA LEU A 151 -1.27 4.81 5.21
C LEU A 151 -0.25 5.22 4.12
N HIS A 152 -0.47 4.77 2.87
CA HIS A 152 0.41 5.06 1.74
C HIS A 152 -0.18 6.11 0.77
N SER A 153 -1.24 6.83 1.17
CA SER A 153 -1.95 7.79 0.32
C SER A 153 -1.07 8.86 -0.32
N GLY A 154 0.03 9.27 0.33
CA GLY A 154 0.98 10.25 -0.19
C GLY A 154 2.24 9.69 -0.84
N LYS A 155 2.44 8.36 -0.85
CA LYS A 155 3.69 7.76 -1.38
C LYS A 155 3.61 7.53 -2.88
N HIS A 156 4.74 7.76 -3.56
CA HIS A 156 4.90 7.59 -5.01
C HIS A 156 3.71 8.16 -5.81
N HIS A 157 3.28 9.36 -5.43
CA HIS A 157 2.13 10.08 -5.98
C HIS A 157 0.82 9.27 -6.04
N GLY A 158 0.63 8.32 -5.13
CA GLY A 158 -0.59 7.54 -4.97
C GLY A 158 -0.56 6.14 -5.59
N CYS A 159 0.54 5.73 -6.25
CA CYS A 159 0.65 4.38 -6.83
C CYS A 159 0.45 3.27 -5.79
N ASP A 160 1.09 3.38 -4.61
CA ASP A 160 0.95 2.41 -3.52
C ASP A 160 -0.49 2.33 -3.03
N ALA A 161 -1.15 3.48 -2.89
CA ALA A 161 -2.53 3.55 -2.43
C ALA A 161 -3.48 2.88 -3.43
N ALA A 162 -3.33 3.17 -4.72
CA ALA A 162 -4.09 2.51 -5.78
C ALA A 162 -3.90 0.98 -5.76
N TYR A 163 -2.66 0.51 -5.64
CA TYR A 163 -2.35 -0.91 -5.49
C TYR A 163 -3.12 -1.52 -4.32
N TYR A 164 -3.05 -0.91 -3.14
CA TYR A 164 -3.70 -1.45 -1.95
C TYR A 164 -5.24 -1.39 -2.02
N TYR A 165 -5.83 -0.31 -2.52
CA TYR A 165 -7.28 -0.23 -2.70
C TYR A 165 -7.79 -1.28 -3.70
N LEU A 166 -7.10 -1.45 -4.83
CA LEU A 166 -7.45 -2.48 -5.79
C LEU A 166 -7.25 -3.89 -5.22
N ARG A 167 -6.18 -4.15 -4.46
CA ARG A 167 -5.99 -5.43 -3.74
C ARG A 167 -7.13 -5.72 -2.76
N CYS A 168 -7.62 -4.69 -2.07
CA CYS A 168 -8.80 -4.82 -1.21
C CYS A 168 -10.04 -5.24 -2.01
N LEU A 169 -10.30 -4.57 -3.15
CA LEU A 169 -11.47 -4.84 -4.00
C LEU A 169 -11.41 -6.21 -4.70
N HIS A 170 -10.21 -6.73 -4.99
CA HIS A 170 -10.01 -8.06 -5.58
C HIS A 170 -9.88 -9.17 -4.53
N SER A 171 -9.96 -8.86 -3.24
CA SER A 171 -9.97 -9.88 -2.19
C SER A 171 -11.31 -10.63 -2.20
N GLU A 172 -11.31 -11.90 -1.78
CA GLU A 172 -12.55 -12.70 -1.70
C GLU A 172 -13.63 -12.06 -0.82
N GLN A 173 -13.20 -11.35 0.23
CA GLN A 173 -14.05 -10.55 1.11
C GLN A 173 -13.60 -9.08 1.02
N PRO A 174 -14.08 -8.33 0.01
CA PRO A 174 -13.69 -6.94 -0.17
C PRO A 174 -14.30 -6.05 0.91
N PHE A 175 -13.68 -4.88 1.13
CA PHE A 175 -14.25 -3.81 1.94
C PHE A 175 -14.80 -2.71 1.02
N GLU A 176 -16.11 -2.48 1.09
CA GLU A 176 -16.83 -1.57 0.18
C GLU A 176 -16.27 -0.14 0.19
N GLY A 177 -15.77 0.34 1.34
CA GLY A 177 -15.18 1.67 1.45
C GLY A 177 -13.90 1.88 0.61
N ALA A 178 -13.26 0.81 0.13
CA ALA A 178 -12.06 0.93 -0.70
C ALA A 178 -12.35 1.54 -2.08
N GLU A 179 -13.55 1.33 -2.63
CA GLU A 179 -13.92 1.92 -3.92
C GLU A 179 -13.99 3.44 -3.81
N GLY A 180 -14.66 3.97 -2.79
CA GLY A 180 -14.72 5.41 -2.54
C GLY A 180 -13.32 6.04 -2.37
N ASN A 181 -12.42 5.36 -1.66
CA ASN A 181 -11.04 5.80 -1.49
C ASN A 181 -10.26 5.82 -2.81
N LEU A 182 -10.48 4.81 -3.67
CA LEU A 182 -9.86 4.73 -5.00
C LEU A 182 -10.36 5.84 -5.93
N LEU A 183 -11.67 6.12 -5.93
CA LEU A 183 -12.25 7.19 -6.74
C LEU A 183 -11.73 8.57 -6.30
N GLN A 184 -11.67 8.83 -4.99
CA GLN A 184 -11.07 10.07 -4.47
C GLN A 184 -9.60 10.21 -4.86
N LEU A 185 -8.85 9.10 -4.92
CA LEU A 185 -7.48 9.12 -5.40
C LEU A 185 -7.39 9.52 -6.88
N PHE A 186 -8.26 8.98 -7.73
CA PHE A 186 -8.33 9.36 -9.14
C PHE A 186 -8.73 10.82 -9.35
N ASP A 187 -9.69 11.34 -8.58
CA ASP A 187 -10.09 12.75 -8.63
C ASP A 187 -8.91 13.67 -8.25
N ARG A 188 -8.20 13.35 -7.16
CA ARG A 188 -7.01 14.10 -6.73
C ARG A 188 -5.91 14.07 -7.78
N ASN A 189 -5.71 12.92 -8.43
CA ASN A 189 -4.75 12.78 -9.52
C ASN A 189 -5.13 13.64 -10.74
N SER A 190 -6.40 13.64 -11.13
CA SER A 190 -6.90 14.49 -12.22
C SER A 190 -6.68 15.98 -11.94
N HIS A 191 -6.91 16.43 -10.69
CA HIS A 191 -6.57 17.80 -10.29
C HIS A 191 -5.07 18.11 -10.34
N ALA A 192 -4.22 17.15 -9.94
CA ALA A 192 -2.77 17.30 -10.01
C ALA A 192 -2.27 17.47 -11.46
N LEU A 193 -2.81 16.68 -12.40
CA LEU A 193 -2.51 16.80 -13.83
C LEU A 193 -2.89 18.17 -14.39
N VAL A 194 -4.10 18.66 -14.09
CA VAL A 194 -4.55 20.00 -14.54
C VAL A 194 -3.66 21.10 -13.96
N LYS A 195 -3.30 20.99 -12.67
CA LYS A 195 -2.41 21.97 -12.03
C LYS A 195 -1.02 21.97 -12.70
N ALA A 196 -0.46 20.79 -12.98
CA ALA A 196 0.84 20.68 -13.64
C ALA A 196 0.82 21.34 -15.02
N ALA A 197 -0.20 21.04 -15.84
CA ALA A 197 -0.36 21.65 -17.17
C ALA A 197 -0.48 23.19 -17.14
N ASN A 198 -1.10 23.75 -16.09
CA ASN A 198 -1.19 25.21 -15.92
C ASN A 198 0.12 25.83 -15.39
N THR A 199 0.91 25.06 -14.62
CA THR A 199 2.15 25.52 -13.96
C THR A 199 3.37 25.41 -14.88
N GLU A 200 3.31 24.67 -15.99
CA GLU A 200 4.31 24.70 -17.08
C GLU A 200 4.54 26.12 -17.66
N THR A 201 3.70 27.09 -17.30
CA THR A 201 3.88 28.53 -17.60
C THR A 201 4.88 29.23 -16.66
N GLN A 202 5.18 28.69 -15.47
CA GLN A 202 6.02 29.34 -14.45
C GLN A 202 6.89 28.33 -13.65
N GLN A 203 8.16 28.28 -14.06
CA GLN A 203 9.36 27.84 -13.31
C GLN A 203 9.65 26.33 -13.16
N GLN A 204 10.81 25.98 -13.74
CA GLN A 204 11.53 24.71 -13.68
C GLN A 204 12.42 24.67 -12.42
N GLU A 205 11.96 24.07 -11.33
CA GLU A 205 12.86 23.60 -10.25
C GLU A 205 12.37 22.22 -9.77
N ASP A 206 13.29 21.25 -9.66
CA ASP A 206 13.19 19.87 -9.13
C ASP A 206 13.01 18.66 -10.09
N ALA A 207 13.95 18.52 -11.04
CA ALA A 207 14.04 17.46 -12.06
C ALA A 207 14.16 15.98 -11.60
N LYS A 208 14.25 15.67 -10.29
CA LYS A 208 14.23 14.27 -9.79
C LYS A 208 12.84 13.83 -9.29
N SER A 209 12.07 14.75 -8.70
CA SER A 209 10.66 14.52 -8.31
C SER A 209 9.71 14.53 -9.52
N ASP A 210 10.21 14.95 -10.69
CA ASP A 210 9.39 15.22 -11.88
C ASP A 210 9.15 13.96 -12.75
N LYS A 211 10.12 13.05 -12.84
CA LYS A 211 9.98 11.82 -13.65
C LYS A 211 8.97 10.84 -13.05
N LEU A 212 9.08 10.58 -11.74
CA LEU A 212 8.15 9.69 -11.06
C LEU A 212 6.74 10.29 -11.04
N PHE A 213 6.62 11.60 -10.82
CA PHE A 213 5.34 12.30 -10.94
C PHE A 213 4.74 12.16 -12.34
N GLY A 214 5.52 12.41 -13.39
CA GLY A 214 5.07 12.31 -14.78
C GLY A 214 4.56 10.92 -15.15
N PHE A 215 5.24 9.86 -14.69
CA PHE A 215 4.78 8.49 -14.86
C PHE A 215 3.55 8.18 -13.99
N ALA A 216 3.64 8.40 -12.67
CA ALA A 216 2.63 7.98 -11.70
C ALA A 216 1.27 8.60 -11.99
N THR A 217 1.24 9.89 -12.37
CA THR A 217 -0.01 10.59 -12.66
C THR A 217 -0.70 10.06 -13.92
N ARG A 218 0.06 9.78 -14.98
CA ARG A 218 -0.46 9.16 -16.21
C ARG A 218 -0.87 7.70 -15.98
N PHE A 219 -0.08 6.96 -15.22
CA PHE A 219 -0.38 5.58 -14.84
C PHE A 219 -1.69 5.50 -14.05
N LEU A 220 -1.90 6.37 -13.05
CA LEU A 220 -3.16 6.44 -12.31
C LEU A 220 -4.32 6.85 -13.22
N LYS A 221 -4.09 7.70 -14.22
CA LYS A 221 -5.13 8.05 -15.21
C LYS A 221 -5.52 6.86 -16.10
N ILE A 222 -4.55 6.04 -16.51
CA ILE A 222 -4.82 4.77 -17.20
C ILE A 222 -5.64 3.83 -16.29
N CYS A 223 -5.24 3.71 -15.03
CA CYS A 223 -5.96 2.88 -14.07
C CYS A 223 -7.42 3.33 -13.91
N GLU A 224 -7.66 4.64 -13.83
CA GLU A 224 -9.00 5.24 -13.82
C GLU A 224 -9.80 4.86 -15.08
N HIS A 225 -9.21 5.01 -16.27
CA HIS A 225 -9.87 4.69 -17.53
C HIS A 225 -10.25 3.20 -17.61
N PHE A 226 -9.34 2.30 -17.25
CA PHE A 226 -9.61 0.87 -17.24
C PHE A 226 -10.61 0.47 -16.15
N TYR A 227 -10.56 1.10 -14.98
CA TYR A 227 -11.47 0.81 -13.86
C TYR A 227 -12.90 1.28 -14.14
N LEU A 228 -13.05 2.51 -14.67
CA LEU A 228 -14.33 3.16 -14.95
C LEU A 228 -14.86 2.91 -16.37
N SER A 229 -14.12 2.16 -17.19
CA SER A 229 -14.46 1.87 -18.60
C SER A 229 -14.58 3.13 -19.48
N VAL A 230 -13.61 4.05 -19.36
CA VAL A 230 -13.52 5.28 -20.17
C VAL A 230 -12.55 5.08 -21.35
N GLU A 231 -13.00 5.35 -22.58
CA GLU A 231 -12.23 5.11 -23.81
C GLU A 231 -11.40 6.30 -24.31
N ASP A 232 -11.50 7.46 -23.66
CA ASP A 232 -10.94 8.70 -24.20
C ASP A 232 -9.41 8.66 -24.30
N ASN A 233 -8.88 8.88 -25.51
CA ASN A 233 -7.45 8.94 -25.86
C ASN A 233 -6.56 7.85 -25.23
N ILE A 234 -7.11 6.66 -24.98
CA ILE A 234 -6.44 5.64 -24.17
C ILE A 234 -5.14 5.12 -24.80
N GLN A 235 -5.08 5.03 -26.13
CA GLN A 235 -3.90 4.54 -26.86
C GLN A 235 -2.70 5.48 -26.66
N ILE A 236 -2.91 6.78 -26.89
CA ILE A 236 -1.88 7.82 -26.73
C ILE A 236 -1.40 7.84 -25.27
N LEU A 237 -2.34 7.80 -24.32
CA LEU A 237 -2.01 7.78 -22.90
C LEU A 237 -1.18 6.55 -22.52
N CYS A 238 -1.50 5.37 -23.06
CA CYS A 238 -0.72 4.14 -22.87
C CYS A 238 0.70 4.27 -23.39
N GLU A 239 0.87 4.74 -24.63
CA GLU A 239 2.18 4.93 -25.26
C GLU A 239 3.05 5.91 -24.47
N ASP A 240 2.50 7.08 -24.12
CA ASP A 240 3.19 8.08 -23.31
C ASP A 240 3.61 7.53 -21.94
N THR A 241 2.72 6.79 -21.27
CA THR A 241 3.01 6.22 -19.94
C THR A 241 4.11 5.16 -20.02
N LEU A 242 4.11 4.32 -21.05
CA LEU A 242 5.15 3.30 -21.26
C LEU A 242 6.51 3.95 -21.54
N GLN A 243 6.56 5.05 -22.29
CA GLN A 243 7.80 5.79 -22.51
C GLN A 243 8.37 6.33 -21.19
N HIS A 244 7.54 6.94 -20.34
CA HIS A 244 7.97 7.41 -19.02
C HIS A 244 8.41 6.26 -18.11
N PHE A 245 7.71 5.13 -18.16
CA PHE A 245 8.08 3.94 -17.40
C PHE A 245 9.45 3.38 -17.81
N SER A 246 9.71 3.28 -19.12
CA SER A 246 11.01 2.85 -19.64
C SER A 246 12.13 3.77 -19.17
N LEU A 247 11.93 5.09 -19.22
CA LEU A 247 12.91 6.07 -18.74
C LEU A 247 13.20 5.95 -17.24
N LEU A 248 12.18 5.63 -16.43
CA LEU A 248 12.36 5.36 -15.00
C LEU A 248 13.20 4.11 -14.76
N LEU A 249 12.91 3.01 -15.47
CA LEU A 249 13.62 1.74 -15.32
C LEU A 249 15.10 1.84 -15.74
N GLU A 250 15.40 2.62 -16.78
CA GLU A 250 16.76 2.88 -17.28
C GLU A 250 17.58 3.80 -16.37
N GLY A 251 16.92 4.73 -15.67
CA GLY A 251 17.57 5.70 -14.79
C GLY A 251 18.38 5.10 -13.65
N GLY A 252 18.10 3.85 -13.26
CA GLY A 252 18.89 3.06 -12.31
C GLY A 252 18.93 3.61 -10.86
N ASP A 253 18.26 4.73 -10.58
CA ASP A 253 18.20 5.35 -9.26
C ASP A 253 17.16 4.62 -8.39
N GLU A 254 17.62 3.67 -7.57
CA GLU A 254 16.76 2.90 -6.66
C GLU A 254 16.03 3.81 -5.64
N GLU A 255 16.51 5.03 -5.41
CA GLU A 255 15.80 6.02 -4.59
C GLU A 255 14.53 6.54 -5.29
N VAL A 256 14.48 6.49 -6.62
CA VAL A 256 13.34 6.97 -7.44
C VAL A 256 12.37 5.85 -7.77
N ILE A 257 12.87 4.66 -8.15
CA ILE A 257 12.04 3.51 -8.52
C ILE A 257 12.56 2.22 -7.89
N SER A 258 11.92 1.81 -6.80
CA SER A 258 12.23 0.56 -6.11
C SER A 258 11.61 -0.67 -6.79
N ALA A 259 12.19 -1.85 -6.57
CA ALA A 259 11.62 -3.11 -7.04
C ALA A 259 10.18 -3.33 -6.52
N ASP A 260 9.92 -2.90 -5.28
CA ASP A 260 8.59 -2.97 -4.67
C ASP A 260 7.57 -2.11 -5.42
N LEU A 261 7.94 -0.87 -5.79
CA LEU A 261 7.08 0.00 -6.58
C LEU A 261 6.81 -0.59 -7.96
N VAL A 262 7.84 -1.10 -8.66
CA VAL A 262 7.70 -1.78 -9.96
C VAL A 262 6.73 -2.94 -9.85
N PHE A 263 6.87 -3.78 -8.83
CA PHE A 263 5.95 -4.88 -8.57
C PHE A 263 4.51 -4.37 -8.36
N MET A 264 4.32 -3.36 -7.51
CA MET A 264 2.99 -2.81 -7.24
C MET A 264 2.32 -2.24 -8.49
N VAL A 265 3.03 -1.49 -9.34
CA VAL A 265 2.43 -0.92 -10.56
C VAL A 265 2.09 -1.99 -11.59
N VAL A 266 2.93 -3.03 -11.74
CA VAL A 266 2.63 -4.15 -12.64
C VAL A 266 1.40 -4.93 -12.16
N ILE A 267 1.31 -5.25 -10.86
CA ILE A 267 0.14 -5.95 -10.31
C ILE A 267 -1.11 -5.07 -10.40
N THR A 268 -0.98 -3.76 -10.21
CA THR A 268 -2.08 -2.79 -10.41
C THR A 268 -2.61 -2.81 -11.84
N ALA A 269 -1.72 -2.82 -12.85
CA ALA A 269 -2.11 -2.94 -14.25
C ALA A 269 -2.87 -4.25 -14.54
N LEU A 270 -2.45 -5.37 -13.93
CA LEU A 270 -3.14 -6.66 -14.07
C LEU A 270 -4.54 -6.65 -13.44
N MET A 271 -4.70 -6.07 -12.25
CA MET A 271 -6.01 -5.92 -11.60
C MET A 271 -6.95 -5.04 -12.42
N CYS A 272 -6.45 -3.90 -12.94
CA CYS A 272 -7.22 -3.05 -13.84
C CYS A 272 -7.62 -3.78 -15.14
N THR A 273 -6.74 -4.64 -15.67
CA THR A 273 -7.04 -5.47 -16.85
C THR A 273 -8.16 -6.47 -16.56
N GLU A 274 -8.13 -7.13 -15.41
CA GLU A 274 -9.21 -8.04 -14.99
C GLU A 274 -10.54 -7.27 -14.86
N LYS A 275 -10.53 -6.13 -14.17
CA LYS A 275 -11.71 -5.27 -14.03
C LYS A 275 -12.29 -4.83 -15.38
N SER A 276 -11.44 -4.40 -16.30
CA SER A 276 -11.85 -4.01 -17.65
C SER A 276 -12.47 -5.16 -18.45
N LYS A 277 -11.91 -6.38 -18.32
CA LYS A 277 -12.50 -7.59 -18.92
C LYS A 277 -13.89 -7.91 -18.35
N GLN A 278 -14.06 -7.79 -17.04
CA GLN A 278 -15.34 -8.03 -16.36
C GLN A 278 -16.42 -7.02 -16.78
N ALA A 279 -16.03 -5.79 -17.15
CA ALA A 279 -16.97 -4.77 -17.63
C ALA A 279 -17.53 -5.06 -19.03
N GLY A 280 -16.97 -6.03 -19.77
CA GLY A 280 -17.47 -6.47 -21.08
C GLY A 280 -17.05 -5.57 -22.26
N ASN A 281 -16.26 -4.53 -22.03
CA ASN A 281 -15.72 -3.69 -23.10
C ASN A 281 -14.49 -4.36 -23.74
N THR A 282 -14.69 -4.95 -24.92
CA THR A 282 -13.62 -5.71 -25.62
C THR A 282 -12.46 -4.82 -26.06
N SER A 283 -12.73 -3.58 -26.49
CA SER A 283 -11.70 -2.65 -26.96
C SER A 283 -10.77 -2.25 -25.80
N LEU A 284 -11.35 -1.78 -24.69
CA LEU A 284 -10.59 -1.44 -23.50
C LEU A 284 -9.88 -2.63 -22.87
N ALA A 285 -10.54 -3.79 -22.84
CA ALA A 285 -9.91 -5.00 -22.32
C ALA A 285 -8.67 -5.38 -23.14
N ASN A 286 -8.73 -5.26 -24.47
CA ASN A 286 -7.57 -5.51 -25.33
C ASN A 286 -6.46 -4.47 -25.11
N ALA A 287 -6.82 -3.18 -24.97
CA ALA A 287 -5.86 -2.13 -24.65
C ALA A 287 -5.18 -2.36 -23.29
N ALA A 288 -5.94 -2.75 -22.27
CA ALA A 288 -5.41 -3.06 -20.93
C ALA A 288 -4.46 -4.27 -20.95
N VAL A 289 -4.82 -5.33 -21.68
CA VAL A 289 -3.93 -6.49 -21.89
C VAL A 289 -2.64 -6.09 -22.60
N ALA A 290 -2.73 -5.33 -23.68
CA ALA A 290 -1.56 -4.86 -24.42
C ALA A 290 -0.65 -3.99 -23.54
N PHE A 291 -1.25 -3.05 -22.80
CA PHE A 291 -0.52 -2.18 -21.87
C PHE A 291 0.20 -3.00 -20.78
N ALA A 292 -0.48 -3.94 -20.14
CA ALA A 292 0.11 -4.79 -19.10
C ALA A 292 1.27 -5.66 -19.63
N LEU A 293 1.12 -6.23 -20.83
CA LEU A 293 2.18 -7.00 -21.49
C LEU A 293 3.39 -6.12 -21.84
N SER A 294 3.16 -4.91 -22.36
CA SER A 294 4.24 -3.96 -22.66
C SER A 294 4.96 -3.51 -21.40
N MET A 295 4.25 -3.21 -20.31
CA MET A 295 4.88 -2.91 -19.00
C MET A 295 5.78 -4.06 -18.55
N TYR A 296 5.29 -5.30 -18.62
CA TYR A 296 6.08 -6.48 -18.25
C TYR A 296 7.31 -6.65 -19.14
N SER A 297 7.17 -6.41 -20.45
CA SER A 297 8.29 -6.45 -21.40
C SER A 297 9.39 -5.43 -21.04
N HIS A 298 9.03 -4.19 -20.70
CA HIS A 298 10.01 -3.19 -20.27
C HIS A 298 10.73 -3.58 -18.98
N VAL A 299 10.03 -4.17 -18.01
CA VAL A 299 10.67 -4.69 -16.79
C VAL A 299 11.67 -5.79 -17.12
N LEU A 300 11.28 -6.76 -17.96
CA LEU A 300 12.18 -7.83 -18.40
C LEU A 300 13.39 -7.29 -19.14
N GLU A 301 13.20 -6.36 -20.06
CA GLU A 301 14.29 -5.73 -20.80
C GLU A 301 15.27 -5.02 -19.86
N ALA A 302 14.76 -4.25 -18.89
CA ALA A 302 15.58 -3.59 -17.88
C ALA A 302 16.36 -4.61 -17.03
N CYS A 303 15.73 -5.69 -16.59
CA CYS A 303 16.40 -6.79 -15.88
C CYS A 303 17.50 -7.44 -16.72
N CYS A 304 17.22 -7.74 -18.00
CA CYS A 304 18.19 -8.32 -18.92
C CYS A 304 19.38 -7.38 -19.15
N LYS A 305 19.15 -6.08 -19.35
CA LYS A 305 20.21 -5.06 -19.50
C LYS A 305 21.10 -5.03 -18.25
N ARG A 306 20.50 -4.97 -17.05
CA ARG A 306 21.24 -4.95 -15.76
C ARG A 306 22.05 -6.23 -15.55
N LEU A 307 21.48 -7.39 -15.86
CA LEU A 307 22.17 -8.68 -15.75
C LEU A 307 23.32 -8.81 -16.76
N THR A 308 23.10 -8.37 -18.00
CA THR A 308 24.12 -8.37 -19.05
C THR A 308 25.31 -7.48 -18.68
N ALA A 309 25.02 -6.29 -18.14
CA ALA A 309 26.02 -5.37 -17.63
C ALA A 309 26.80 -5.96 -16.43
N SER A 310 26.12 -6.59 -15.48
CA SER A 310 26.79 -7.20 -14.31
C SER A 310 27.64 -8.42 -14.65
N LEU A 311 27.27 -9.15 -15.71
CA LEU A 311 28.03 -10.29 -16.23
C LEU A 311 29.17 -9.87 -17.19
N GLY A 312 29.31 -8.58 -17.52
CA GLY A 312 30.34 -8.08 -18.44
C GLY A 312 30.17 -8.55 -19.89
N LEU A 313 28.97 -9.01 -20.26
CA LEU A 313 28.65 -9.43 -21.62
C LEU A 313 28.41 -8.16 -22.45
N SER A 314 29.41 -7.66 -23.15
CA SER A 314 29.21 -6.53 -24.07
C SER A 314 28.17 -6.91 -25.13
N THR A 315 27.21 -6.01 -25.42
CA THR A 315 26.33 -6.17 -26.59
C THR A 315 27.21 -6.32 -27.81
N LEU A 316 27.25 -7.52 -28.39
CA LEU A 316 27.85 -7.79 -29.69
C LEU A 316 27.09 -6.93 -30.72
N THR A 317 27.54 -5.70 -30.93
CA THR A 317 27.16 -4.95 -32.11
C THR A 317 27.74 -5.72 -33.30
N PRO A 318 26.92 -6.09 -34.30
CA PRO A 318 27.45 -6.72 -35.50
C PRO A 318 28.33 -5.67 -36.17
N SER A 319 29.64 -5.87 -36.13
CA SER A 319 30.60 -5.07 -36.87
C SER A 319 30.17 -5.09 -38.35
N SER A 320 29.87 -3.91 -38.88
CA SER A 320 29.64 -3.71 -40.31
C SER A 320 30.82 -4.27 -41.11
N PRO A 321 30.57 -4.88 -42.27
CA PRO A 321 31.65 -5.43 -43.09
C PRO A 321 32.47 -4.26 -43.65
N SER A 322 33.77 -4.24 -43.35
CA SER A 322 34.71 -3.33 -43.99
C SER A 322 34.83 -3.65 -45.48
N PRO A 323 34.65 -2.68 -46.39
CA PRO A 323 34.91 -2.88 -47.80
C PRO A 323 36.36 -2.49 -48.07
N GLN A 324 37.25 -3.47 -48.23
CA GLN A 324 38.49 -3.29 -48.98
C GLN A 324 39.15 -4.66 -49.22
N GLY A 325 38.97 -5.18 -50.44
CA GLY A 325 39.75 -6.29 -50.95
C GLY A 325 41.18 -5.84 -51.24
N PRO A 326 42.17 -6.75 -51.18
CA PRO A 326 43.50 -6.44 -51.63
C PRO A 326 43.58 -6.56 -53.15
N GLU A 327 44.01 -5.48 -53.81
CA GLU A 327 44.58 -5.51 -55.14
C GLU A 327 45.74 -6.51 -55.17
N TYR A 328 45.62 -7.53 -56.02
CA TYR A 328 46.75 -8.39 -56.37
C TYR A 328 47.68 -7.61 -57.29
N GLN A 329 48.87 -7.28 -56.79
CA GLN A 329 50.01 -6.91 -57.62
C GLN A 329 51.05 -8.04 -57.67
N LEU A 330 51.43 -8.33 -58.91
CA LEU A 330 52.74 -8.77 -59.41
C LEU A 330 53.09 -10.26 -59.37
N GLY A 331 53.65 -10.71 -60.50
CA GLY A 331 54.62 -11.79 -60.56
C GLY A 331 54.44 -12.71 -61.75
#